data_AF-A0A2W2BF94-F1
#
_entry.id   AF-A0A2W2BF94-F1
#
_cell.length_a   1.000
_cell.length_b   1.000
_cell.length_c   1.000
_cell.angle_alpha   90.00
_cell.angle_beta   90.00
_cell.angle_gamma   90.00
#
_symmetry.space_group_name_H-M   'P 1'
#
loop_
_entity.id
_entity.type
_entity.pdbx_description
1 polymer ?
#
loop_
_entity_poly.entity_id
_entity_poly.type
_entity_poly.pdbx_seq_one_letter_code
_entity_poly.pdbx_strand_id
1 'polypeptide(L)'
;MRKQKNLLKIALLASISLSIVSCNKGDRMATDSQVKNPKNVKGATARVGATTGISVLPQSGVQDQYYIVSKVSNRALTNPGSIGVQMLQTELVSPGTVPSSNADLTIAYYGNVTNPANFDPGSYTAYRIQWGSMNPNTLTNSFWDVLSSWQDGSSAVVWSRIDQDSQLFVFQRTGAADSSVYIRNLFSGKYLQIRGTQDVNITSGAVVEQWSYSGNPNQKFFINVR
;
A
#
# COMPACT_ATOMS: atom_id res chain seq x y z
N MET A 1 -19.63 57.17 -26.81
CA MET A 1 -20.72 57.74 -25.97
C MET A 1 -21.61 56.59 -25.48
N ARG A 2 -21.73 56.44 -24.14
CA ARG A 2 -22.89 55.96 -23.33
C ARG A 2 -23.81 54.88 -23.97
N LYS A 3 -24.06 53.70 -23.38
CA LYS A 3 -24.59 53.48 -22.01
C LYS A 3 -24.43 52.02 -21.56
N GLN A 4 -24.33 51.91 -20.24
CA GLN A 4 -24.23 50.77 -19.33
C GLN A 4 -25.57 50.03 -19.09
N LYS A 5 -25.43 48.80 -18.54
CA LYS A 5 -26.22 48.14 -17.45
C LYS A 5 -27.41 47.23 -17.78
N ASN A 6 -27.28 45.93 -17.42
CA ASN A 6 -28.01 45.18 -16.38
C ASN A 6 -27.87 43.64 -16.61
N LEU A 7 -27.12 42.87 -15.81
CA LEU A 7 -27.50 42.19 -14.54
C LEU A 7 -28.73 41.27 -14.63
N LEU A 8 -28.53 39.94 -14.55
CA LEU A 8 -29.14 39.08 -13.51
C LEU A 8 -28.48 37.69 -13.46
N LYS A 9 -28.04 37.30 -12.25
CA LYS A 9 -27.66 35.93 -11.88
C LYS A 9 -28.91 35.18 -11.44
N ILE A 10 -29.15 33.97 -11.94
CA ILE A 10 -30.03 32.99 -11.28
C ILE A 10 -29.32 31.63 -11.31
N ALA A 11 -28.99 31.15 -10.12
CA ALA A 11 -28.53 29.79 -9.85
C ALA A 11 -29.73 28.87 -9.74
N LEU A 12 -29.67 27.67 -10.34
CA LEU A 12 -30.65 26.62 -10.12
C LEU A 12 -29.93 25.41 -9.51
N LEU A 13 -30.14 25.24 -8.20
CA LEU A 13 -29.81 24.03 -7.44
C LEU A 13 -30.91 23.01 -7.70
N ALA A 14 -30.58 21.88 -8.34
CA ALA A 14 -31.47 20.71 -8.41
C ALA A 14 -31.03 19.71 -7.34
N SER A 15 -31.82 19.62 -6.28
CA SER A 15 -31.74 18.59 -5.24
C SER A 15 -32.19 17.24 -5.78
N ILE A 16 -31.31 16.24 -5.73
CA ILE A 16 -31.65 14.84 -6.03
C ILE A 16 -32.23 14.21 -4.76
N SER A 17 -33.51 13.86 -4.81
CA SER A 17 -34.22 13.12 -3.77
C SER A 17 -33.79 11.65 -3.80
N LEU A 18 -33.26 11.16 -2.67
CA LEU A 18 -32.92 9.77 -2.44
C LEU A 18 -34.18 9.01 -2.00
N SER A 19 -34.70 8.09 -2.82
CA SER A 19 -35.78 7.17 -2.42
C SER A 19 -35.16 5.89 -1.86
N ILE A 20 -35.37 5.67 -0.56
CA ILE A 20 -34.95 4.49 0.17
C ILE A 20 -35.90 3.34 -0.19
N VAL A 21 -35.40 2.33 -0.92
CA VAL A 21 -36.08 1.05 -1.07
C VAL A 21 -35.72 0.18 0.12
N SER A 22 -36.71 -0.03 0.98
CA SER A 22 -36.70 -1.04 2.04
C SER A 22 -36.84 -2.42 1.41
N CYS A 23 -35.88 -3.30 1.67
CA CYS A 23 -36.03 -4.73 1.45
C CYS A 23 -35.59 -5.45 2.73
N ASN A 24 -36.57 -5.84 3.54
CA ASN A 24 -36.38 -6.76 4.64
C ASN A 24 -36.11 -8.16 4.09
N LYS A 25 -34.95 -8.72 4.42
CA LYS A 25 -34.77 -10.17 4.51
C LYS A 25 -33.87 -10.45 5.70
N GLY A 26 -34.45 -11.08 6.71
CA GLY A 26 -33.69 -11.61 7.82
C GLY A 26 -32.79 -12.72 7.33
N ASP A 27 -31.59 -12.78 7.88
CA ASP A 27 -31.00 -14.04 8.30
C ASP A 27 -30.14 -13.80 9.53
N ARG A 28 -30.42 -14.62 10.53
CA ARG A 28 -29.72 -14.71 11.80
C ARG A 28 -28.28 -15.12 11.51
N MET A 29 -27.29 -14.33 11.93
CA MET A 29 -25.94 -14.84 12.17
C MET A 29 -25.43 -14.39 13.54
N ALA A 30 -24.80 -15.36 14.20
CA ALA A 30 -24.34 -15.41 15.57
C ALA A 30 -23.75 -14.10 16.12
N THR A 31 -24.26 -13.71 17.28
CA THR A 31 -23.55 -12.87 18.24
C THR A 31 -22.36 -13.65 18.78
N ASP A 32 -21.17 -13.41 18.25
CA ASP A 32 -19.95 -13.72 18.99
C ASP A 32 -19.74 -12.59 20.02
N SER A 33 -20.02 -12.96 21.27
CA SER A 33 -19.94 -12.07 22.42
C SER A 33 -18.49 -11.69 22.66
N GLN A 34 -18.17 -10.44 22.35
CA GLN A 34 -16.95 -9.76 22.80
C GLN A 34 -16.89 -9.79 24.33
N VAL A 35 -16.09 -10.70 24.89
CA VAL A 35 -15.64 -10.62 26.28
C VAL A 35 -14.66 -9.44 26.38
N LYS A 36 -15.17 -8.33 26.91
CA LYS A 36 -14.35 -7.23 27.45
C LYS A 36 -13.46 -7.76 28.57
N ASN A 37 -12.15 -7.75 28.37
CA ASN A 37 -11.20 -7.77 29.47
C ASN A 37 -9.92 -6.99 29.10
N PRO A 38 -9.79 -5.69 29.46
CA PRO A 38 -8.57 -4.96 29.23
C PRO A 38 -7.64 -5.15 30.43
N LYS A 39 -6.82 -6.20 30.40
CA LYS A 39 -5.66 -6.30 31.30
C LYS A 39 -4.44 -6.78 30.52
N ASN A 40 -3.45 -5.88 30.43
CA ASN A 40 -2.04 -6.16 30.16
C ASN A 40 -1.71 -7.09 28.98
N VAL A 41 -1.43 -6.51 27.82
CA VAL A 41 -0.52 -7.14 26.84
C VAL A 41 0.72 -6.27 26.70
N LYS A 42 1.59 -6.31 27.72
CA LYS A 42 3.02 -6.06 27.54
C LYS A 42 3.61 -7.37 27.00
N GLY A 43 4.23 -7.30 25.82
CA GLY A 43 5.06 -8.38 25.28
C GLY A 43 4.31 -9.46 24.50
N ALA A 44 3.77 -9.12 23.32
CA ALA A 44 3.49 -10.13 22.31
C ALA A 44 4.75 -10.37 21.48
N THR A 45 5.67 -11.20 21.99
CA THR A 45 6.78 -11.74 21.20
C THR A 45 6.18 -12.76 20.24
N ALA A 46 6.01 -12.38 18.98
CA ALA A 46 5.47 -13.25 17.94
C ALA A 46 6.40 -14.48 17.77
N ARG A 47 5.93 -15.64 18.22
CA ARG A 47 6.63 -16.93 18.13
C ARG A 47 6.44 -17.49 16.72
N VAL A 48 7.56 -17.80 16.08
CA VAL A 48 7.74 -18.22 14.69
C VAL A 48 6.99 -19.53 14.39
N GLY A 49 6.13 -19.52 13.37
CA GLY A 49 5.48 -20.71 12.79
C GLY A 49 5.09 -20.44 11.33
N ALA A 50 5.60 -21.29 10.42
CA ALA A 50 5.32 -21.49 8.99
C ALA A 50 5.11 -20.27 8.06
N THR A 51 5.85 -20.29 6.96
CA THR A 51 6.42 -19.10 6.31
C THR A 51 6.08 -19.03 4.82
N THR A 52 4.91 -18.53 4.43
CA THR A 52 4.59 -18.43 3.00
C THR A 52 4.68 -17.00 2.44
N GLY A 53 4.32 -15.96 3.21
CA GLY A 53 4.29 -14.58 2.68
C GLY A 53 5.65 -13.85 2.55
N ILE A 54 6.62 -14.10 3.45
CA ILE A 54 7.98 -13.50 3.37
C ILE A 54 8.98 -14.46 2.72
N SER A 55 8.69 -15.76 2.70
CA SER A 55 9.62 -16.76 2.16
C SER A 55 9.80 -16.67 0.64
N VAL A 56 8.98 -15.88 -0.04
CA VAL A 56 9.07 -15.61 -1.48
C VAL A 56 9.99 -14.42 -1.81
N LEU A 57 10.48 -13.69 -0.81
CA LEU A 57 11.37 -12.55 -1.03
C LEU A 57 12.83 -13.01 -1.11
N PRO A 58 13.63 -12.40 -2.00
CA PRO A 58 14.99 -12.85 -2.22
C PRO A 58 15.86 -12.55 -1.01
N GLN A 59 16.65 -13.54 -0.57
CA GLN A 59 17.58 -13.36 0.55
C GLN A 59 19.00 -12.98 0.10
N SER A 60 19.25 -13.01 -1.22
CA SER A 60 20.51 -12.58 -1.83
C SER A 60 20.29 -12.31 -3.32
N GLY A 61 21.01 -11.33 -3.87
CA GLY A 61 20.95 -11.01 -5.29
C GLY A 61 19.62 -10.39 -5.73
N VAL A 62 19.41 -10.40 -7.04
CA VAL A 62 18.15 -10.01 -7.68
C VAL A 62 17.51 -11.31 -8.17
N GLN A 63 16.36 -11.66 -7.62
CA GLN A 63 15.59 -12.82 -8.09
C GLN A 63 14.13 -12.41 -8.22
N ASP A 64 13.49 -13.01 -9.21
CA ASP A 64 12.07 -13.00 -9.53
C ASP A 64 11.42 -11.65 -9.90
N GLN A 65 10.51 -11.73 -10.86
CA GLN A 65 9.60 -10.65 -11.19
C GLN A 65 8.40 -10.76 -10.25
N TYR A 66 8.03 -9.65 -9.61
CA TYR A 66 6.95 -9.61 -8.65
C TYR A 66 5.84 -8.67 -9.13
N TYR A 67 4.68 -8.79 -8.49
CA TYR A 67 3.69 -7.73 -8.45
C TYR A 67 3.10 -7.65 -7.04
N ILE A 68 2.74 -6.42 -6.64
CA ILE A 68 2.19 -6.14 -5.31
C ILE A 68 0.71 -5.77 -5.45
N VAL A 69 -0.14 -6.48 -4.70
CA VAL A 69 -1.60 -6.33 -4.75
C VAL A 69 -2.10 -5.80 -3.41
N SER A 70 -2.93 -4.77 -3.44
CA SER A 70 -3.62 -4.31 -2.25
C SER A 70 -4.65 -5.34 -1.79
N LYS A 71 -4.59 -5.74 -0.51
CA LYS A 71 -5.49 -6.74 0.05
C LYS A 71 -6.96 -6.32 0.01
N VAL A 72 -7.22 -5.02 0.17
CA VAL A 72 -8.58 -4.50 0.32
C VAL A 72 -9.32 -4.34 -1.01
N SER A 73 -8.60 -4.09 -2.09
CA SER A 73 -9.19 -3.82 -3.42
C SER A 73 -8.91 -4.94 -4.42
N ASN A 74 -8.01 -5.86 -4.08
CA ASN A 74 -7.41 -6.81 -5.02
C ASN A 74 -6.82 -6.11 -6.26
N ARG A 75 -6.38 -4.86 -6.14
CA ARG A 75 -5.75 -4.14 -7.25
C ARG A 75 -4.23 -4.16 -7.13
N ALA A 76 -3.57 -4.45 -8.24
CA ALA A 76 -2.13 -4.32 -8.36
C ALA A 76 -1.73 -2.84 -8.35
N LEU A 77 -0.59 -2.58 -7.70
CA LEU A 77 0.11 -1.31 -7.84
C LEU A 77 0.81 -1.30 -9.19
N THR A 78 0.73 -0.18 -9.90
CA THR A 78 1.28 -0.06 -11.26
C THR A 78 2.21 1.14 -11.39
N ASN A 79 3.14 1.03 -12.33
CA ASN A 79 4.06 2.10 -12.67
C ASN A 79 3.27 3.29 -13.27
N PRO A 80 3.28 4.47 -12.63
CA PRO A 80 2.65 5.67 -13.17
C PRO A 80 3.43 6.29 -14.35
N GLY A 81 4.55 5.70 -14.76
CA GLY A 81 5.27 5.97 -16.00
C GLY A 81 6.41 6.98 -15.91
N SER A 82 6.29 8.03 -15.08
CA SER A 82 7.31 9.09 -14.96
C SER A 82 7.86 9.24 -13.54
N ILE A 83 9.12 9.69 -13.45
CA ILE A 83 9.76 10.11 -12.20
C ILE A 83 8.97 11.26 -11.55
N GLY A 84 8.87 11.22 -10.22
CA GLY A 84 8.12 12.17 -9.41
C GLY A 84 6.61 11.94 -9.38
N VAL A 85 6.11 10.92 -10.09
CA VAL A 85 4.68 10.65 -10.10
C VAL A 85 4.27 9.76 -8.95
N GLN A 86 3.18 10.15 -8.30
CA GLN A 86 2.47 9.42 -7.26
C GLN A 86 2.09 8.01 -7.74
N MET A 87 2.46 6.99 -6.96
CA MET A 87 2.05 5.62 -7.20
C MET A 87 0.56 5.42 -6.95
N LEU A 88 -0.06 4.54 -7.73
CA LEU A 88 -1.49 4.25 -7.73
C LEU A 88 -1.73 2.73 -7.69
N GLN A 89 -2.88 2.32 -7.15
CA GLN A 89 -3.46 1.01 -7.48
C GLN A 89 -4.36 1.17 -8.70
N THR A 90 -4.30 0.28 -9.70
CA THR A 90 -5.14 0.44 -10.90
C THR A 90 -5.75 -0.87 -11.38
N GLU A 91 -4.97 -1.93 -11.50
CA GLU A 91 -5.40 -3.15 -12.20
C GLU A 91 -6.04 -4.15 -11.26
N LEU A 92 -7.27 -4.60 -11.55
CA LEU A 92 -7.93 -5.62 -10.75
C LEU A 92 -7.30 -7.00 -11.00
N VAL A 93 -6.95 -7.69 -9.93
CA VAL A 93 -6.40 -9.04 -9.93
C VAL A 93 -7.44 -9.99 -9.35
N SER A 94 -7.95 -10.88 -10.18
CA SER A 94 -8.80 -12.00 -9.77
C SER A 94 -7.95 -13.24 -9.46
N PRO A 95 -8.45 -14.20 -8.66
CA PRO A 95 -7.76 -15.47 -8.44
C PRO A 95 -7.36 -16.13 -9.77
N GLY A 96 -6.08 -16.47 -9.91
CA GLY A 96 -5.53 -17.09 -11.13
C GLY A 96 -5.21 -16.12 -12.28
N THR A 97 -5.41 -14.81 -12.09
CA THR A 97 -5.00 -13.80 -13.10
C THR A 97 -3.75 -13.06 -12.65
N VAL A 98 -2.88 -12.77 -13.61
CA VAL A 98 -1.68 -11.96 -13.41
C VAL A 98 -1.95 -10.57 -14.00
N PRO A 99 -1.59 -9.46 -13.32
CA PRO A 99 -1.74 -8.12 -13.88
C PRO A 99 -0.84 -7.90 -15.10
N SER A 100 -1.10 -6.83 -15.83
CA SER A 100 -0.29 -6.39 -16.97
C SER A 100 1.15 -6.09 -16.55
N SER A 101 2.03 -5.94 -17.55
CA SER A 101 3.45 -5.64 -17.30
C SER A 101 3.69 -4.28 -16.64
N ASN A 102 2.67 -3.41 -16.55
CA ASN A 102 2.78 -2.17 -15.78
C ASN A 102 2.86 -2.42 -14.27
N ALA A 103 2.44 -3.60 -13.79
CA ALA A 103 2.59 -4.01 -12.40
C ALA A 103 3.92 -4.73 -12.11
N ASP A 104 4.77 -4.88 -13.12
CA ASP A 104 6.02 -5.62 -12.98
C ASP A 104 7.00 -4.89 -12.08
N LEU A 105 7.44 -5.61 -11.05
CA LEU A 105 8.38 -5.15 -10.07
C LEU A 105 9.57 -6.08 -10.01
N THR A 106 10.71 -5.51 -9.68
CA THR A 106 11.84 -6.26 -9.15
C THR A 106 12.02 -5.85 -7.70
N ILE A 107 12.08 -6.83 -6.80
CA ILE A 107 12.40 -6.62 -5.38
C ILE A 107 13.84 -7.09 -5.18
N ALA A 108 14.74 -6.16 -4.87
CA ALA A 108 16.16 -6.45 -4.70
C ALA A 108 16.53 -6.47 -3.21
N TYR A 109 17.21 -7.53 -2.78
CA TYR A 109 17.78 -7.60 -1.45
C TYR A 109 18.83 -6.49 -1.28
N TYR A 110 18.67 -5.65 -0.26
CA TYR A 110 19.66 -4.62 0.07
C TYR A 110 20.66 -5.09 1.13
N GLY A 111 20.16 -5.74 2.18
CA GLY A 111 20.98 -6.11 3.33
C GLY A 111 20.16 -6.23 4.61
N ASN A 112 20.84 -6.63 5.69
CA ASN A 112 20.30 -6.50 7.04
C ASN A 112 20.70 -5.13 7.63
N VAL A 113 19.73 -4.44 8.21
CA VAL A 113 19.92 -3.14 8.89
C VAL A 113 19.65 -3.34 10.37
N THR A 114 20.59 -2.93 11.22
CA THR A 114 20.48 -3.07 12.68
C THR A 114 20.11 -1.73 13.31
N ASN A 115 19.11 -1.76 14.20
CA ASN A 115 18.58 -0.60 14.91
C ASN A 115 18.31 0.62 14.00
N PRO A 116 17.59 0.46 12.87
CA PRO A 116 17.28 1.60 12.03
C PRO A 116 16.48 2.65 12.81
N ALA A 117 16.71 3.92 12.48
CA ALA A 117 15.97 5.02 13.09
C ALA A 117 14.46 4.80 12.90
N ASN A 118 13.67 5.08 13.94
CA ASN A 118 12.21 4.94 13.94
C ASN A 118 11.68 3.49 13.94
N PHE A 119 12.56 2.51 14.15
CA PHE A 119 12.19 1.12 14.39
C PHE A 119 12.47 0.75 15.85
N ASP A 120 11.82 -0.31 16.32
CA ASP A 120 12.20 -0.92 17.57
C ASP A 120 13.63 -1.51 17.45
N PRO A 121 14.37 -1.66 18.56
CA PRO A 121 15.67 -2.30 18.52
C PRO A 121 15.60 -3.70 17.90
N GLY A 122 16.49 -3.99 16.96
CA GLY A 122 16.47 -5.26 16.22
C GLY A 122 17.25 -5.23 14.92
N SER A 123 17.25 -6.37 14.22
CA SER A 123 17.79 -6.50 12.86
C SER A 123 16.65 -6.71 11.87
N TYR A 124 16.66 -5.94 10.80
CA TYR A 124 15.62 -5.94 9.77
C TYR A 124 16.22 -6.19 8.40
N THR A 125 15.58 -7.06 7.63
CA THR A 125 15.93 -7.31 6.24
C THR A 125 15.31 -6.21 5.37
N ALA A 126 16.16 -5.42 4.72
CA ALA A 126 15.74 -4.30 3.89
C ALA A 126 15.87 -4.63 2.39
N TYR A 127 15.00 -4.00 1.61
CA TYR A 127 14.87 -4.22 0.18
C TYR A 127 14.72 -2.92 -0.57
N ARG A 128 15.10 -2.93 -1.85
CA ARG A 128 14.70 -1.92 -2.82
C ARG A 128 13.62 -2.49 -3.72
N ILE A 129 12.71 -1.62 -4.14
CA ILE A 129 11.63 -1.97 -5.06
C ILE A 129 11.79 -1.06 -6.28
N GLN A 130 11.88 -1.66 -7.45
CA GLN A 130 11.99 -0.94 -8.72
C GLN A 130 10.93 -1.43 -9.70
N TRP A 131 10.49 -0.54 -10.59
CA TRP A 131 9.62 -0.92 -11.69
C TRP A 131 10.42 -1.60 -12.81
N GLY A 132 9.79 -2.59 -13.44
CA GLY A 132 10.35 -3.32 -14.57
C GLY A 132 10.89 -4.71 -14.20
N SER A 133 11.24 -5.43 -15.26
CA SER A 133 11.79 -6.78 -15.22
C SER A 133 13.31 -6.76 -14.99
N MET A 134 13.86 -7.87 -14.50
CA MET A 134 15.32 -8.07 -14.35
C MET A 134 16.09 -8.14 -15.68
N ASN A 135 15.43 -7.97 -16.84
CA ASN A 135 16.16 -7.82 -18.09
C ASN A 135 17.00 -6.53 -17.99
N PRO A 136 18.34 -6.61 -18.10
CA PRO A 136 19.20 -5.43 -17.98
C PRO A 136 18.88 -4.34 -19.01
N ASN A 137 18.17 -4.69 -20.09
CA ASN A 137 17.67 -3.74 -21.08
C ASN A 137 16.33 -3.08 -20.69
N THR A 138 15.67 -3.54 -19.63
CA THR A 138 14.38 -2.99 -19.14
C THR A 138 14.41 -2.59 -17.67
N LEU A 139 15.56 -2.73 -16.98
CA LEU A 139 15.80 -2.12 -15.68
C LEU A 139 15.66 -0.61 -15.82
N THR A 140 14.55 -0.09 -15.31
CA THR A 140 14.33 1.36 -15.27
C THR A 140 15.01 1.92 -14.03
N ASN A 141 15.58 3.13 -14.14
CA ASN A 141 16.06 3.88 -12.98
C ASN A 141 14.86 4.48 -12.20
N SER A 142 13.85 3.65 -11.92
CA SER A 142 12.55 4.04 -11.38
C SER A 142 12.25 3.21 -10.14
N PHE A 143 12.62 3.75 -8.99
CA PHE A 143 12.50 3.13 -7.69
C PHE A 143 11.27 3.63 -6.98
N TRP A 144 10.73 2.80 -6.09
CA TRP A 144 9.80 3.29 -5.09
C TRP A 144 10.56 4.20 -4.14
N ASP A 145 9.98 5.37 -3.89
CA ASP A 145 10.47 6.34 -2.92
C ASP A 145 9.29 6.84 -2.12
N VAL A 146 9.50 7.11 -0.84
CA VAL A 146 8.55 7.94 -0.09
C VAL A 146 9.18 9.29 0.08
N LEU A 147 8.51 10.33 -0.47
CA LEU A 147 8.98 11.71 -0.37
C LEU A 147 9.44 11.96 1.07
N SER A 148 10.68 12.40 1.26
CA SER A 148 11.46 12.43 2.51
C SER A 148 10.82 13.28 3.63
N SER A 149 9.64 12.86 4.04
CA SER A 149 8.70 13.50 4.92
C SER A 149 8.35 12.52 6.01
N TRP A 150 8.21 13.04 7.23
CA TRP A 150 7.84 12.27 8.41
C TRP A 150 6.32 12.25 8.64
N GLN A 151 5.56 12.78 7.68
CA GLN A 151 4.12 13.04 7.86
C GLN A 151 3.26 11.94 7.25
N ASP A 152 2.17 11.65 7.94
CA ASP A 152 1.06 10.86 7.42
C ASP A 152 0.47 11.53 6.18
N GLY A 153 0.17 10.73 5.16
CA GLY A 153 -0.36 11.20 3.88
C GLY A 153 0.69 11.56 2.85
N SER A 154 1.98 11.42 3.18
CA SER A 154 3.05 11.70 2.22
C SER A 154 3.06 10.66 1.10
N SER A 155 3.23 11.16 -0.13
CA SER A 155 3.18 10.36 -1.34
C SER A 155 4.28 9.31 -1.39
N ALA A 156 3.88 8.08 -1.72
CA ALA A 156 4.80 7.11 -2.27
C ALA A 156 4.88 7.34 -3.79
N VAL A 157 6.07 7.62 -4.30
CA VAL A 157 6.31 8.07 -5.67
C VAL A 157 7.26 7.13 -6.39
N VAL A 158 7.35 7.31 -7.70
CA VAL A 158 8.46 6.80 -8.50
C VAL A 158 9.59 7.81 -8.49
N TRP A 159 10.82 7.39 -8.21
CA TRP A 159 11.97 8.29 -8.21
C TRP A 159 13.20 7.67 -8.84
N SER A 160 14.15 8.50 -9.27
CA SER A 160 15.47 8.04 -9.68
C SER A 160 16.19 7.41 -8.49
N ARG A 161 17.11 6.47 -8.73
CA ARG A 161 17.97 5.97 -7.65
C ARG A 161 18.72 7.12 -6.98
N ILE A 162 18.56 7.25 -5.67
CA ILE A 162 19.30 8.22 -4.85
C ILE A 162 20.06 7.57 -3.68
N ASP A 163 19.98 6.24 -3.55
CA ASP A 163 20.70 5.47 -2.52
C ASP A 163 20.42 5.94 -1.07
N GLN A 164 19.20 6.41 -0.80
CA GLN A 164 18.75 6.86 0.53
C GLN A 164 17.74 5.89 1.16
N ASP A 165 17.57 6.02 2.48
CA ASP A 165 16.62 5.21 3.27
C ASP A 165 15.16 5.41 2.84
N SER A 166 14.83 6.50 2.14
CA SER A 166 13.50 6.74 1.56
C SER A 166 13.15 5.71 0.47
N GLN A 167 14.16 5.04 -0.10
CA GLN A 167 14.02 3.99 -1.12
C GLN A 167 14.24 2.58 -0.55
N LEU A 168 14.36 2.46 0.78
CA LEU A 168 14.53 1.18 1.46
C LEU A 168 13.25 0.79 2.20
N PHE A 169 12.85 -0.47 2.04
CA PHE A 169 11.60 -0.99 2.58
C PHE A 169 11.83 -2.30 3.35
N VAL A 170 11.07 -2.47 4.42
CA VAL A 170 11.02 -3.67 5.24
C VAL A 170 9.63 -4.29 5.10
N PHE A 171 9.58 -5.58 4.81
CA PHE A 171 8.33 -6.34 4.75
C PHE A 171 8.07 -7.04 6.08
N GLN A 172 6.90 -6.83 6.66
CA GLN A 172 6.50 -7.42 7.93
C GLN A 172 5.21 -8.22 7.74
N ARG A 173 5.11 -9.42 8.31
CA ARG A 173 3.84 -10.18 8.23
C ARG A 173 2.74 -9.50 9.03
N THR A 174 1.52 -9.55 8.50
CA THR A 174 0.34 -9.03 9.22
C THR A 174 -0.24 -10.02 10.23
N GLY A 175 0.15 -11.29 10.15
CA GLY A 175 -0.28 -12.37 11.04
C GLY A 175 -0.16 -13.75 10.38
N ALA A 176 -0.72 -14.78 11.01
CA ALA A 176 -0.76 -16.14 10.47
C ALA A 176 -2.02 -16.42 9.60
N ALA A 177 -3.02 -15.55 9.64
CA ALA A 177 -4.32 -15.77 9.03
C ALA A 177 -4.32 -15.61 7.50
N ASP A 178 -3.42 -14.79 6.96
CA ASP A 178 -3.27 -14.59 5.53
C ASP A 178 -1.82 -14.23 5.21
N SER A 179 -1.38 -14.56 3.99
CA SER A 179 -0.01 -14.34 3.51
C SER A 179 0.32 -12.86 3.26
N SER A 180 -0.49 -11.92 3.74
CA SER A 180 -0.25 -10.50 3.52
C SER A 180 0.86 -9.94 4.38
N VAL A 181 1.42 -8.82 3.91
CA VAL A 181 2.48 -8.08 4.57
C VAL A 181 2.10 -6.61 4.71
N TYR A 182 2.69 -5.99 5.72
CA TYR A 182 2.90 -4.57 5.80
C TYR A 182 4.21 -4.23 5.08
N ILE A 183 4.22 -3.11 4.35
CA ILE A 183 5.43 -2.57 3.70
C ILE A 183 5.81 -1.31 4.46
N ARG A 184 6.94 -1.32 5.15
CA ARG A 184 7.39 -0.25 6.03
C ARG A 184 8.59 0.46 5.42
N ASN A 185 8.55 1.78 5.31
CA ASN A 185 9.67 2.56 4.81
C ASN A 185 10.74 2.73 5.89
N LEU A 186 12.02 2.56 5.53
CA LEU A 186 13.14 2.61 6.46
C LEU A 186 13.39 4.02 6.98
N PHE A 187 13.29 5.04 6.11
CA PHE A 187 13.47 6.43 6.49
C PHE A 187 12.43 6.86 7.53
N SER A 188 11.14 6.79 7.19
CA SER A 188 10.08 7.34 8.05
C SER A 188 9.63 6.43 9.18
N GLY A 189 9.90 5.13 9.09
CA GLY A 189 9.31 4.11 9.96
C GLY A 189 7.79 3.97 9.80
N LYS A 190 7.20 4.56 8.76
CA LYS A 190 5.76 4.48 8.46
C LYS A 190 5.44 3.39 7.45
N TYR A 191 4.17 3.09 7.34
CA TYR A 191 3.64 2.00 6.54
C TYR A 191 3.03 2.53 5.26
N LEU A 192 3.30 1.88 4.14
CA LEU A 192 2.55 2.12 2.92
C LEU A 192 1.08 1.75 3.14
N GLN A 193 0.20 2.54 2.55
CA GLN A 193 -1.22 2.30 2.55
C GLN A 193 -1.87 2.80 1.27
N ILE A 194 -3.00 2.20 0.92
CA ILE A 194 -3.94 2.84 -0.01
C ILE A 194 -4.66 3.95 0.74
N ARG A 195 -4.63 5.18 0.20
CA ARG A 195 -5.24 6.34 0.86
C ARG A 195 -6.67 6.06 1.26
N GLY A 196 -6.95 6.40 2.52
CA GLY A 196 -8.22 6.18 3.19
C GLY A 196 -7.94 5.89 4.66
N THR A 197 -8.72 6.47 5.56
CA THR A 197 -8.57 6.23 7.01
C THR A 197 -9.48 5.10 7.44
N GLN A 198 -10.80 5.25 7.21
CA GLN A 198 -11.84 4.28 7.51
C GLN A 198 -12.58 3.81 6.25
N ASP A 199 -12.88 4.75 5.34
CA ASP A 199 -13.45 4.44 4.03
C ASP A 199 -12.31 4.17 3.03
N VAL A 200 -11.97 2.90 2.91
CA VAL A 200 -10.86 2.48 2.05
C VAL A 200 -11.19 2.75 0.59
N ASN A 201 -10.34 3.53 -0.08
CA ASN A 201 -10.51 3.78 -1.50
C ASN A 201 -10.12 2.52 -2.31
N ILE A 202 -11.11 1.76 -2.75
CA ILE A 202 -10.94 0.55 -3.57
C ILE A 202 -10.97 0.82 -5.09
N THR A 203 -11.08 2.10 -5.49
CA THR A 203 -11.18 2.47 -6.90
C THR A 203 -9.84 2.39 -7.62
N SER A 204 -9.89 2.22 -8.94
CA SER A 204 -8.72 2.38 -9.80
C SER A 204 -8.25 3.84 -9.74
N GLY A 205 -6.94 4.04 -9.58
CA GLY A 205 -6.35 5.36 -9.39
C GLY A 205 -6.29 5.80 -7.92
N ALA A 206 -6.66 4.95 -6.96
CA ALA A 206 -6.43 5.29 -5.56
C ALA A 206 -4.92 5.39 -5.28
N VAL A 207 -4.53 6.45 -4.60
CA VAL A 207 -3.12 6.77 -4.37
C VAL A 207 -2.53 5.93 -3.25
N VAL A 208 -1.22 5.67 -3.35
CA VAL A 208 -0.42 5.00 -2.33
C VAL A 208 0.33 6.04 -1.51
N GLU A 209 0.15 6.06 -0.21
CA GLU A 209 0.83 7.00 0.68
C GLU A 209 1.47 6.27 1.85
N GLN A 210 2.28 6.97 2.64
CA GLN A 210 2.66 6.47 3.95
C GLN A 210 1.71 6.96 5.04
N TRP A 211 1.57 6.14 6.08
CA TRP A 211 0.81 6.49 7.27
C TRP A 211 1.35 5.77 8.50
N SER A 212 1.00 6.29 9.67
CA SER A 212 1.22 5.63 10.95
C SER A 212 0.55 4.26 10.96
N TYR A 213 1.10 3.33 11.73
CA TYR A 213 0.51 2.00 11.88
C TYR A 213 -0.92 2.09 12.42
N SER A 214 -1.87 1.52 11.69
CA SER A 214 -3.25 1.31 12.15
C SER A 214 -3.65 -0.17 12.13
N GLY A 215 -2.95 -1.00 11.36
CA GLY A 215 -3.32 -2.40 11.15
C GLY A 215 -4.54 -2.60 10.26
N ASN A 216 -5.06 -1.52 9.67
CA ASN A 216 -6.23 -1.53 8.81
C ASN A 216 -5.97 -2.31 7.49
N PRO A 217 -7.01 -2.86 6.85
CA PRO A 217 -6.87 -3.62 5.61
C PRO A 217 -6.16 -2.90 4.47
N ASN A 218 -6.25 -1.56 4.41
CA ASN A 218 -5.58 -0.73 3.40
C ASN A 218 -4.06 -0.60 3.58
N GLN A 219 -3.50 -1.06 4.71
CA GLN A 219 -2.05 -1.16 4.94
C GLN A 219 -1.49 -2.55 4.59
N LYS A 220 -2.34 -3.46 4.11
CA LYS A 220 -1.99 -4.87 3.88
C LYS A 220 -1.88 -5.14 2.39
N PHE A 221 -0.81 -5.82 2.01
CA PHE A 221 -0.51 -6.15 0.62
C PHE A 221 -0.16 -7.62 0.46
N PHE A 222 -0.51 -8.20 -0.68
CA PHE A 222 0.03 -9.48 -1.12
C PHE A 222 1.22 -9.23 -2.06
N ILE A 223 2.27 -10.02 -1.90
CA ILE A 223 3.41 -10.05 -2.82
C ILE A 223 3.34 -11.38 -3.54
N ASN A 224 3.29 -11.32 -4.87
CA ASN A 224 3.23 -12.50 -5.70
C ASN A 224 4.40 -12.50 -6.67
N VAL A 225 4.97 -13.67 -6.88
CA VAL A 225 5.86 -13.94 -8.01
C VAL A 225 5.01 -13.95 -9.28
N ARG A 226 5.55 -13.41 -10.36
CA ARG A 226 4.91 -13.35 -11.66
C ARG A 226 4.98 -14.68 -12.41
#